data_AF-A0A522C0B3-F1
#
_entry.id   AF-A0A522C0B3-F1
#
_cell.length_a   1.000
_cell.length_b   1.000
_cell.length_c   1.000
_cell.angle_alpha   90.00
_cell.angle_beta   90.00
_cell.angle_gamma   90.00
#
_symmetry.space_group_name_H-M   'P 1'
#
loop_
_entity.id
_entity.type
_entity.pdbx_description
1 polymer ?
#
loop_
_entity_poly.entity_id
_entity_poly.type
_entity_poly.pdbx_seq_one_letter_code
_entity_poly.pdbx_strand_id
1 'polypeptide(L)'
;MVQTWAEVFEVDLSHPHLEDEVASLVMALRAEIKFARERLDAYGVPANLTSPGFERLTQVASPGQLHSTWNGHRGNIQPPECRKIFEWAAWALREEEEADMSSEELRTLRSELDSLETSMREADMAPYLRDFIQRQIDTIRTALRMYGVQGVKPVEEALQRLLALIRPKRSLCPRPTRQPSQPRRACSNELRVLSIASQRSPTTLPKS
;
A
#
# COMPACT_ATOMS: atom_id res chain seq x y z
N MET A 1 -18.54 12.43 -5.96
CA MET A 1 -17.72 11.82 -4.89
C MET A 1 -16.24 11.72 -5.28
N VAL A 2 -15.94 11.55 -6.57
CA VAL A 2 -14.58 11.42 -7.13
C VAL A 2 -13.61 12.51 -6.64
N GLN A 3 -13.98 13.79 -6.69
CA GLN A 3 -13.13 14.90 -6.23
C GLN A 3 -12.76 14.78 -4.74
N THR A 4 -13.73 14.43 -3.88
CA THR A 4 -13.49 14.24 -2.44
C THR A 4 -12.55 13.07 -2.17
N TRP A 5 -12.67 11.97 -2.90
CA TRP A 5 -11.74 10.85 -2.77
C TRP A 5 -10.36 11.18 -3.34
N ALA A 6 -10.28 11.93 -4.44
CA ALA A 6 -9.02 12.42 -4.98
C ALA A 6 -8.28 13.29 -3.95
N GLU A 7 -8.99 14.17 -3.24
CA GLU A 7 -8.42 14.95 -2.12
C GLU A 7 -7.94 14.05 -0.98
N VAL A 8 -8.73 13.05 -0.56
CA VAL A 8 -8.36 12.12 0.52
C VAL A 8 -7.12 11.29 0.17
N PHE A 9 -6.96 10.90 -1.09
CA PHE A 9 -5.82 10.12 -1.56
C PHE A 9 -4.65 10.99 -2.08
N GLU A 10 -4.74 12.33 -1.95
CA GLU A 10 -3.75 13.27 -2.47
C GLU A 10 -3.44 13.08 -3.99
N VAL A 11 -4.47 12.77 -4.79
CA VAL A 11 -4.39 12.63 -6.24
C VAL A 11 -4.68 13.97 -6.91
N ASP A 12 -3.88 14.34 -7.90
CA ASP A 12 -4.09 15.54 -8.70
C ASP A 12 -5.41 15.44 -9.50
N LEU A 13 -6.27 16.45 -9.36
CA LEU A 13 -7.55 16.55 -10.06
C LEU A 13 -7.36 16.69 -11.59
N SER A 14 -6.17 17.07 -12.04
CA SER A 14 -5.81 17.19 -13.46
C SER A 14 -5.30 15.89 -14.06
N HIS A 15 -5.26 14.79 -13.28
CA HIS A 15 -4.72 13.52 -13.75
C HIS A 15 -5.58 12.92 -14.87
N PRO A 16 -4.96 12.46 -15.99
CA PRO A 16 -5.68 11.69 -17.01
C PRO A 16 -6.35 10.45 -16.38
N HIS A 17 -7.61 10.18 -16.73
CA HIS A 17 -8.37 9.04 -16.18
C HIS A 17 -8.53 9.04 -14.64
N LEU A 18 -8.71 10.24 -14.04
CA LEU A 18 -8.93 10.42 -12.60
C LEU A 18 -9.95 9.44 -12.00
N GLU A 19 -11.05 9.16 -12.71
CA GLU A 19 -12.10 8.26 -12.21
C GLU A 19 -11.61 6.82 -12.04
N ASP A 20 -10.83 6.31 -13.00
CA ASP A 20 -10.27 4.94 -12.96
C ASP A 20 -9.26 4.80 -11.83
N GLU A 21 -8.43 5.84 -11.64
CA GLU A 21 -7.44 5.87 -10.57
C GLU A 21 -8.10 5.92 -9.19
N VAL A 22 -9.06 6.82 -9.00
CA VAL A 22 -9.83 6.91 -7.75
C VAL A 22 -10.57 5.60 -7.49
N ALA A 23 -11.16 4.96 -8.52
CA ALA A 23 -11.80 3.66 -8.37
C ALA A 23 -10.83 2.58 -7.88
N SER A 24 -9.59 2.54 -8.40
CA SER A 24 -8.57 1.59 -7.97
C SER A 24 -8.17 1.80 -6.50
N LEU A 25 -7.99 3.05 -6.06
CA LEU A 25 -7.63 3.39 -4.68
C LEU A 25 -8.78 3.12 -3.71
N VAL A 26 -10.02 3.40 -4.11
CA VAL A 26 -11.21 3.03 -3.33
C VAL A 26 -11.32 1.51 -3.19
N MET A 27 -11.03 0.74 -4.23
CA MET A 27 -10.99 -0.73 -4.13
C MET A 27 -9.90 -1.23 -3.18
N ALA A 28 -8.71 -0.61 -3.21
CA ALA A 28 -7.64 -0.89 -2.27
C ALA A 28 -8.07 -0.59 -0.82
N LEU A 29 -8.73 0.55 -0.58
CA LEU A 29 -9.26 0.91 0.73
C LEU A 29 -10.28 -0.13 1.24
N ARG A 30 -11.15 -0.65 0.38
CA ARG A 30 -12.08 -1.73 0.77
C ARG A 30 -11.34 -3.00 1.18
N ALA A 31 -10.26 -3.35 0.49
CA ALA A 31 -9.46 -4.51 0.85
C ALA A 31 -8.85 -4.32 2.25
N GLU A 32 -8.40 -3.12 2.59
CA GLU A 32 -7.88 -2.82 3.92
C GLU A 32 -8.96 -2.77 5.00
N ILE A 33 -10.16 -2.25 4.71
CA ILE A 33 -11.30 -2.31 5.64
C ILE A 33 -11.62 -3.77 5.98
N LYS A 34 -11.59 -4.66 4.98
CA LYS A 34 -11.78 -6.10 5.16
C LYS A 34 -10.63 -6.71 5.96
N PHE A 35 -9.39 -6.36 5.65
CA PHE A 35 -8.20 -6.82 6.37
C PHE A 35 -8.24 -6.42 7.86
N ALA A 36 -8.54 -5.15 8.17
CA ALA A 36 -8.67 -4.65 9.52
C ALA A 36 -9.77 -5.40 10.30
N ARG A 37 -10.90 -5.72 9.66
CA ARG A 37 -11.95 -6.54 10.26
C ARG A 37 -11.45 -7.96 10.57
N GLU A 38 -10.78 -8.61 9.62
CA GLU A 38 -10.20 -9.94 9.82
C GLU A 38 -9.16 -9.96 10.96
N ARG A 39 -8.39 -8.88 11.13
CA ARG A 39 -7.49 -8.71 12.27
C ARG A 39 -8.26 -8.60 13.59
N LEU A 40 -9.27 -7.73 13.66
CA LEU A 40 -10.10 -7.59 14.87
C LEU A 40 -10.80 -8.91 15.26
N ASP A 41 -11.26 -9.68 14.27
CA ASP A 41 -11.81 -11.01 14.49
C ASP A 41 -10.76 -11.96 15.10
N ALA A 42 -9.49 -11.88 14.66
CA ALA A 42 -8.38 -12.66 15.23
C ALA A 42 -8.04 -12.24 16.67
N TYR A 43 -8.25 -10.97 17.04
CA TYR A 43 -8.17 -10.48 18.44
C TYR A 43 -9.35 -10.95 19.31
N GLY A 44 -10.32 -11.66 18.74
CA GLY A 44 -11.50 -12.16 19.46
C GLY A 44 -12.57 -11.08 19.69
N VAL A 45 -12.54 -10.00 18.93
CA VAL A 45 -13.51 -8.90 19.05
C VAL A 45 -14.85 -9.35 18.49
N PRO A 46 -15.95 -9.26 19.26
CA PRO A 46 -17.27 -9.62 18.76
C PRO A 46 -17.70 -8.74 17.58
N ALA A 47 -18.02 -9.38 16.45
CA ALA A 47 -18.40 -8.68 15.21
C ALA A 47 -19.61 -7.74 15.39
N ASN A 48 -20.51 -8.00 16.34
CA ASN A 48 -21.67 -7.15 16.60
C ASN A 48 -21.31 -5.75 17.12
N LEU A 49 -20.13 -5.56 17.70
CA LEU A 49 -19.68 -4.27 18.22
C LEU A 49 -19.09 -3.36 17.12
N THR A 50 -18.56 -3.95 16.05
CA THR A 50 -17.82 -3.23 15.01
C THR A 50 -18.53 -3.24 13.65
N SER A 51 -19.36 -4.25 13.36
CA SER A 51 -20.01 -4.43 12.05
C SER A 51 -20.78 -3.21 11.54
N PRO A 52 -21.61 -2.50 12.34
CA PRO A 52 -22.37 -1.36 11.83
C PRO A 52 -21.48 -0.22 11.32
N GLY A 53 -20.34 0.02 11.97
CA GLY A 53 -19.37 1.03 11.53
C GLY A 53 -18.64 0.60 10.26
N PHE A 54 -18.12 -0.62 10.25
CA PHE A 54 -17.39 -1.18 9.11
C PHE A 54 -18.26 -1.36 7.86
N GLU A 55 -19.53 -1.73 8.01
CA GLU A 55 -20.49 -1.86 6.91
C GLU A 55 -20.82 -0.50 6.29
N ARG A 56 -21.08 0.52 7.12
CA ARG A 56 -21.31 1.89 6.65
C ARG A 56 -20.08 2.43 5.92
N LEU A 57 -18.88 2.19 6.45
CA LEU A 57 -17.62 2.57 5.79
C LEU A 57 -17.44 1.84 4.45
N THR A 58 -17.75 0.54 4.40
CA THR A 58 -17.69 -0.27 3.18
C THR A 58 -18.69 0.21 2.12
N GLN A 59 -19.86 0.69 2.53
CA GLN A 59 -20.85 1.25 1.60
C GLN A 59 -20.39 2.58 1.00
N VAL A 60 -19.81 3.47 1.82
CA VAL A 60 -19.28 4.76 1.36
C VAL A 60 -18.03 4.58 0.48
N ALA A 61 -17.16 3.63 0.82
CA ALA A 61 -16.01 3.23 0.01
C ALA A 61 -16.38 2.29 -1.15
N SER A 62 -17.57 2.40 -1.75
CA SER A 62 -17.95 1.61 -2.92
C SER A 62 -17.64 2.35 -4.22
N PRO A 63 -16.89 1.75 -5.17
CA PRO A 63 -16.69 2.32 -6.50
C PRO A 63 -18.03 2.61 -7.20
N GLY A 64 -19.04 1.79 -6.93
CA GLY A 64 -20.40 1.99 -7.43
C GLY A 64 -21.08 3.26 -6.92
N GLN A 65 -20.55 3.94 -5.90
CA GLN A 65 -21.09 5.20 -5.37
C GLN A 65 -20.32 6.43 -5.89
N LEU A 66 -19.28 6.27 -6.72
CA LEU A 66 -18.42 7.38 -7.17
C LEU A 66 -19.19 8.48 -7.92
N HIS A 67 -20.23 8.09 -8.63
CA HIS A 67 -21.14 8.97 -9.38
C HIS A 67 -22.10 9.79 -8.49
N SER A 68 -22.20 9.46 -7.20
CA SER A 68 -23.11 10.13 -6.26
C SER A 68 -22.45 11.31 -5.52
N THR A 69 -23.23 12.07 -4.76
CA THR A 69 -22.75 13.25 -4.01
C THR A 69 -22.26 12.87 -2.62
N TRP A 70 -21.13 13.44 -2.18
CA TRP A 70 -20.54 13.15 -0.87
C TRP A 70 -21.48 13.50 0.30
N ASN A 71 -22.26 14.57 0.16
CA ASN A 71 -23.18 15.04 1.19
C ASN A 71 -24.25 14.01 1.57
N GLY A 72 -24.66 13.13 0.63
CA GLY A 72 -25.61 12.06 0.91
C GLY A 72 -25.01 10.90 1.71
N HIS A 73 -23.68 10.73 1.69
CA HIS A 73 -22.97 9.62 2.31
C HIS A 73 -22.26 10.01 3.61
N ARG A 74 -21.94 11.29 3.78
CA ARG A 74 -21.31 11.83 4.99
C ARG A 74 -22.11 11.50 6.27
N GLY A 75 -23.43 11.52 6.18
CA GLY A 75 -24.33 11.18 7.30
C GLY A 75 -24.19 9.73 7.80
N ASN A 76 -23.61 8.83 7.01
CA ASN A 76 -23.41 7.43 7.39
C ASN A 76 -22.10 7.22 8.18
N ILE A 77 -21.11 8.10 8.03
CA ILE A 77 -19.77 7.94 8.62
C ILE A 77 -19.46 8.97 9.71
N GLN A 78 -20.12 10.12 9.67
CA GLN A 78 -19.94 11.20 10.65
C GLN A 78 -20.51 10.92 12.06
N PRO A 79 -21.52 10.05 12.25
CA PRO A 79 -22.05 9.78 13.59
C PRO A 79 -20.95 9.34 14.58
N PRO A 80 -21.02 9.80 15.85
CA PRO A 80 -19.98 9.56 16.83
C PRO A 80 -19.78 8.07 17.14
N GLU A 81 -20.81 7.25 16.99
CA GLU A 81 -20.71 5.80 17.16
C GLU A 81 -19.78 5.15 16.14
N CYS A 82 -19.80 5.60 14.88
CA CYS A 82 -18.90 5.09 13.85
C CYS A 82 -17.47 5.57 14.10
N ARG A 83 -17.31 6.87 14.39
CA ARG A 83 -16.00 7.48 14.65
C ARG A 83 -15.29 6.83 15.84
N LYS A 84 -16.01 6.57 16.94
CA LYS A 84 -15.43 5.95 18.13
C LYS A 84 -14.98 4.50 17.90
N ILE A 85 -15.72 3.75 17.08
CA ILE A 85 -15.32 2.40 16.69
C ILE A 85 -14.02 2.44 15.88
N PHE A 86 -13.85 3.41 14.97
CA PHE A 86 -12.61 3.56 14.20
C PHE A 86 -11.44 4.03 15.06
N GLU A 87 -11.65 5.00 15.95
CA GLU A 87 -10.64 5.44 16.92
C GLU A 87 -10.18 4.28 17.81
N TRP A 88 -11.11 3.45 18.27
CA TRP A 88 -10.80 2.27 19.06
C TRP A 88 -10.10 1.18 18.23
N ALA A 89 -10.54 0.93 16.99
CA ALA A 89 -9.91 -0.04 16.10
C ALA A 89 -8.46 0.35 15.78
N ALA A 90 -8.21 1.64 15.50
CA ALA A 90 -6.86 2.16 15.33
C ALA A 90 -6.01 1.95 16.60
N TRP A 91 -6.56 2.24 17.79
CA TRP A 91 -5.86 1.97 19.05
C TRP A 91 -5.62 0.47 19.30
N ALA A 92 -6.57 -0.40 18.96
CA ALA A 92 -6.45 -1.85 19.16
C ALA A 92 -5.44 -2.49 18.21
N LEU A 93 -5.31 -1.95 16.99
CA LEU A 93 -4.39 -2.43 15.96
C LEU A 93 -3.05 -1.68 15.93
N ARG A 94 -2.82 -0.72 16.83
CA ARG A 94 -1.59 0.10 16.89
C ARG A 94 -0.29 -0.71 17.03
N GLU A 95 -0.37 -1.91 17.60
CA GLU A 95 0.80 -2.79 17.73
C GLU A 95 1.18 -3.47 16.40
N GLU A 96 0.25 -3.50 15.44
CA GLU A 96 0.45 -3.95 14.07
C GLU A 96 0.65 -2.77 13.09
N GLU A 97 0.65 -1.53 13.59
CA GLU A 97 0.85 -0.33 12.79
C GLU A 97 2.31 -0.26 12.32
N GLU A 98 2.51 -0.35 11.01
CA GLU A 98 3.81 -0.10 10.40
C GLU A 98 4.17 1.38 10.59
N ALA A 99 5.46 1.69 10.79
CA ALA A 99 5.89 3.08 10.88
C ALA A 99 5.55 3.81 9.58
N ASP A 100 4.56 4.70 9.64
CA ASP A 100 4.17 5.54 8.52
C ASP A 100 5.38 6.36 8.06
N MET A 101 5.75 6.19 6.79
CA MET A 101 6.62 7.13 6.10
C MET A 101 5.83 8.43 5.93
N SER A 102 6.43 9.56 6.32
CA SER A 102 5.72 10.84 6.25
C SER A 102 5.33 11.17 4.81
N SER A 103 4.22 11.90 4.62
CA SER A 103 3.78 12.34 3.29
C SER A 103 4.82 13.22 2.57
N GLU A 104 5.70 13.87 3.33
CA GLU A 104 6.84 14.63 2.81
C GLU A 104 7.96 13.74 2.25
N GLU A 105 8.31 12.64 2.93
CA GLU A 105 9.27 11.65 2.44
C GLU A 105 8.74 10.92 1.21
N LEU A 106 7.45 10.56 1.19
CA LEU A 106 6.79 10.00 0.00
C LEU A 106 6.82 10.95 -1.19
N ARG A 107 6.59 12.25 -0.95
CA ARG A 107 6.67 13.27 -2.00
C ARG A 107 8.10 13.42 -2.53
N THR A 108 9.09 13.35 -1.64
CA THR A 108 10.51 13.36 -2.00
C THR A 108 10.85 12.16 -2.88
N LEU A 109 10.43 10.96 -2.49
CA LEU A 109 10.66 9.74 -3.28
C LEU A 109 9.99 9.79 -4.66
N ARG A 110 8.78 10.35 -4.76
CA ARG A 110 8.11 10.60 -6.05
C ARG A 110 8.92 11.58 -6.91
N SER A 111 9.44 12.65 -6.31
CA SER A 111 10.29 13.63 -7.00
C SER A 111 11.61 13.02 -7.50
N GLU A 112 12.21 12.08 -6.75
CA GLU A 112 13.39 11.36 -7.20
C GLU A 112 13.09 10.45 -8.39
N LEU A 113 11.94 9.77 -8.40
CA LEU A 113 11.50 8.98 -9.56
C LEU A 113 11.26 9.85 -10.79
N ASP A 114 10.68 11.05 -10.63
CA ASP A 114 10.47 11.99 -11.74
C ASP A 114 11.81 12.56 -12.25
N SER A 115 12.78 12.75 -11.35
CA SER A 115 14.16 13.14 -11.72
C SER A 115 14.87 12.01 -12.48
N LEU A 116 14.70 10.76 -12.06
CA LEU A 116 15.21 9.59 -12.77
C LEU A 116 14.60 9.49 -14.17
N GLU A 117 13.29 9.66 -14.31
CA GLU A 117 12.61 9.66 -15.61
C GLU A 117 13.15 10.76 -16.54
N THR A 118 13.34 11.97 -16.02
CA THR A 118 13.94 13.08 -16.77
C THR A 118 15.35 12.75 -17.24
N SER A 119 16.21 12.24 -16.35
CA SER A 119 17.58 11.86 -16.68
C SER A 119 17.65 10.77 -17.76
N MET A 120 16.67 9.87 -17.77
CA MET A 120 16.60 8.84 -18.80
C MET A 120 16.23 9.42 -20.16
N ARG A 121 15.32 10.40 -20.25
CA ARG A 121 14.93 11.02 -21.53
C ARG A 121 16.13 11.66 -22.24
N GLU A 122 17.05 12.24 -21.47
CA GLU A 122 18.26 12.89 -21.97
C GLU A 122 19.39 11.89 -22.30
N ALA A 123 19.38 10.71 -21.68
CA ALA A 123 20.39 9.69 -21.92
C ALA A 123 20.19 8.98 -23.28
N ASP A 124 21.29 8.82 -24.02
CA ASP A 124 21.33 8.06 -25.26
C ASP A 124 21.38 6.55 -24.94
N MET A 125 20.22 5.90 -24.90
CA MET A 125 20.06 4.50 -24.51
C MET A 125 19.25 3.71 -25.53
N ALA A 126 19.51 2.40 -25.59
CA ALA A 126 18.77 1.48 -26.45
C ALA A 126 17.25 1.54 -26.16
N PRO A 127 16.37 1.63 -27.18
CA PRO A 127 14.92 1.79 -26.99
C PRO A 127 14.29 0.72 -26.09
N TYR A 128 14.74 -0.53 -26.22
CA TYR A 128 14.26 -1.64 -25.40
C TYR A 128 14.58 -1.47 -23.90
N LEU A 129 15.76 -0.96 -23.57
CA LEU A 129 16.17 -0.71 -22.19
C LEU A 129 15.36 0.44 -21.59
N ARG A 130 15.10 1.48 -22.39
CA ARG A 130 14.24 2.62 -22.02
C ARG A 130 12.84 2.14 -21.65
N ASP A 131 12.20 1.37 -22.54
CA ASP A 131 10.85 0.83 -22.33
C ASP A 131 10.78 -0.08 -21.11
N PHE A 132 11.82 -0.90 -20.90
CA PHE A 132 11.90 -1.79 -19.75
C PHE A 132 11.92 -1.02 -18.42
N ILE A 133 12.82 -0.03 -18.31
CA ILE A 133 12.96 0.78 -17.10
C ILE A 133 11.72 1.65 -16.88
N GLN A 134 11.13 2.22 -17.95
CA GLN A 134 9.88 2.99 -17.84
C GLN A 134 8.76 2.16 -17.20
N ARG A 135 8.56 0.91 -17.65
CA ARG A 135 7.58 0.00 -17.04
C ARG A 135 7.85 -0.27 -15.56
N GLN A 136 9.13 -0.30 -15.15
CA GLN A 136 9.50 -0.50 -13.75
C GLN A 136 9.22 0.75 -12.92
N ILE A 137 9.54 1.94 -13.44
CA ILE A 137 9.20 3.23 -12.82
C ILE A 137 7.68 3.34 -12.65
N ASP A 138 6.90 2.99 -13.68
CA ASP A 138 5.43 3.02 -13.60
C ASP A 138 4.91 2.02 -12.56
N THR A 139 5.49 0.82 -12.47
CA THR A 139 5.12 -0.18 -11.45
C THR A 139 5.39 0.33 -10.03
N ILE A 140 6.56 0.93 -9.79
CA ILE A 140 6.91 1.52 -8.50
C ILE A 140 6.01 2.71 -8.19
N ARG A 141 5.71 3.56 -9.18
CA ARG A 141 4.83 4.72 -9.04
C ARG A 141 3.42 4.30 -8.64
N THR A 142 2.86 3.27 -9.26
CA THR A 142 1.56 2.71 -8.85
C THR A 142 1.62 2.15 -7.43
N ALA A 143 2.70 1.45 -7.07
CA ALA A 143 2.87 0.89 -5.74
C ALA A 143 2.97 1.98 -4.65
N LEU A 144 3.69 3.07 -4.90
CA LEU A 144 3.80 4.20 -3.99
C LEU A 144 2.47 4.97 -3.85
N ARG A 145 1.62 4.98 -4.87
CA ARG A 145 0.25 5.53 -4.76
C ARG A 145 -0.63 4.65 -3.88
N MET A 146 -0.49 3.33 -4.01
CA MET A 146 -1.22 2.37 -3.15
C MET A 146 -0.67 2.31 -1.72
N TYR A 147 0.58 2.71 -1.49
CA TYR A 147 1.20 2.74 -0.16
C TYR A 147 0.41 3.57 0.85
N GLY A 148 -0.09 4.75 0.45
CA GLY A 148 -0.90 5.60 1.32
C GLY A 148 -2.26 4.99 1.73
N VAL A 149 -2.65 3.87 1.11
CA VAL A 149 -3.90 3.15 1.41
C VAL A 149 -3.63 1.81 2.07
N GLN A 150 -2.63 1.04 1.61
CA GLN A 150 -2.38 -0.35 2.01
C GLN A 150 -1.06 -0.59 2.76
N GLY A 151 -0.32 0.47 3.11
CA GLY A 151 0.99 0.35 3.76
C GLY A 151 2.05 -0.23 2.83
N VAL A 152 3.04 -0.95 3.37
CA VAL A 152 4.20 -1.44 2.59
C VAL A 152 3.85 -2.54 1.58
N LYS A 153 2.73 -3.27 1.76
CA LYS A 153 2.38 -4.45 0.94
C LYS A 153 2.47 -4.22 -0.58
N PRO A 154 1.91 -3.15 -1.18
CA PRO A 154 1.98 -2.95 -2.62
C PRO A 154 3.41 -2.69 -3.12
N VAL A 155 4.25 -2.07 -2.28
CA VAL A 155 5.67 -1.80 -2.59
C VAL A 155 6.45 -3.10 -2.55
N GLU A 156 6.20 -3.95 -1.55
CA GLU A 156 6.80 -5.28 -1.48
C GLU A 156 6.43 -6.14 -2.69
N GLU A 157 5.14 -6.17 -3.06
CA GLU A 157 4.69 -6.90 -4.25
C GLU A 157 5.33 -6.38 -5.53
N ALA A 158 5.42 -5.05 -5.69
CA ALA A 158 6.10 -4.44 -6.83
C ALA A 158 7.57 -4.84 -6.91
N LEU A 159 8.27 -4.83 -5.76
CA LEU A 159 9.66 -5.26 -5.66
C LEU A 159 9.82 -6.76 -5.93
N GLN A 160 8.92 -7.61 -5.43
CA GLN A 160 8.93 -9.05 -5.71
C GLN A 160 8.72 -9.33 -7.21
N ARG A 161 7.84 -8.57 -7.89
CA ARG A 161 7.66 -8.66 -9.35
C ARG A 161 8.92 -8.25 -10.11
N LEU A 162 9.59 -7.18 -9.67
CA LEU A 162 10.88 -6.75 -10.22
C LEU A 162 11.96 -7.83 -10.06
N LEU A 163 12.07 -8.39 -8.86
CA LEU A 163 13.02 -9.45 -8.56
C LEU A 163 12.73 -10.74 -9.34
N ALA A 164 11.46 -11.05 -9.58
CA ALA A 164 11.06 -12.18 -10.42
C ALA A 164 11.42 -11.96 -11.90
N LEU A 165 11.39 -10.71 -12.38
CA LEU A 165 11.73 -10.34 -13.75
C LEU A 165 13.25 -10.33 -14.00
N ILE A 166 14.03 -9.91 -13.01
CA ILE A 166 15.49 -9.84 -13.07
C ILE A 166 16.14 -11.19 -12.75
N ARG A 167 15.49 -12.05 -11.94
CA ARG A 167 15.98 -13.41 -11.72
C ARG A 167 16.08 -14.11 -13.08
N PRO A 168 17.28 -14.54 -13.50
CA PRO A 168 17.39 -15.31 -14.72
C PRO A 168 16.51 -16.54 -14.56
N LYS A 169 15.56 -16.75 -15.49
CA LYS A 169 14.99 -18.08 -15.70
C LYS A 169 16.19 -19.00 -15.85
N ARG A 170 16.47 -19.81 -14.83
CA ARG A 170 17.33 -20.99 -14.97
C ARG A 170 16.64 -21.86 -16.02
N SER A 171 16.88 -21.57 -17.29
CA SER A 171 16.62 -22.51 -18.36
C SER A 171 17.39 -23.75 -18.00
N LEU A 172 16.67 -24.86 -17.90
CA LEU A 172 17.24 -26.18 -17.87
C LEU A 172 18.15 -26.31 -19.10
N CYS A 173 19.45 -26.07 -18.95
CA CYS A 173 20.40 -26.85 -19.71
C CYS A 173 20.20 -28.29 -19.25
N PRO A 174 19.86 -29.25 -20.13
CA PRO A 174 19.86 -30.65 -19.74
C PRO A 174 21.32 -31.01 -19.48
N ARG A 175 21.74 -30.99 -18.21
CA ARG A 175 22.98 -31.65 -17.82
C ARG A 175 22.77 -33.15 -18.04
N PRO A 176 23.65 -33.84 -18.79
CA PRO A 176 23.56 -35.28 -18.89
C PRO A 176 23.74 -35.89 -17.49
N THR A 177 22.87 -36.84 -17.25
CA THR A 177 22.52 -37.54 -16.01
C THR A 177 23.72 -38.02 -15.20
N ARG A 178 23.74 -37.70 -13.90
CA ARG A 178 24.26 -38.59 -12.85
C ARG A 178 23.67 -38.25 -11.49
N GLN A 179 22.77 -39.11 -11.02
CA GLN A 179 22.39 -39.29 -9.61
C GLN A 179 23.10 -40.56 -9.08
N PRO A 180 23.09 -40.88 -7.77
CA PRO A 180 22.75 -40.06 -6.58
C PRO A 180 23.76 -40.19 -5.40
N SER A 181 23.71 -39.28 -4.44
CA SER A 181 23.68 -39.62 -3.00
C SER A 181 23.32 -38.40 -2.15
N GLN A 182 22.35 -38.60 -1.27
CA GLN A 182 21.76 -37.67 -0.29
C GLN A 182 22.61 -37.64 1.00
N PRO A 183 22.44 -36.69 1.97
CA PRO A 183 21.18 -36.50 2.70
C PRO A 183 20.79 -35.07 3.14
N ARG A 184 19.55 -35.00 3.64
CA ARG A 184 18.74 -33.87 4.13
C ARG A 184 19.33 -33.11 5.33
N ARG A 185 19.01 -31.80 5.47
CA ARG A 185 18.35 -31.18 6.66
C ARG A 185 18.04 -29.68 6.45
N ALA A 186 17.13 -29.17 7.28
CA ALA A 186 16.11 -28.14 7.04
C ALA A 186 16.47 -26.69 7.45
N CYS A 187 15.49 -25.81 7.16
CA CYS A 187 15.31 -24.38 7.49
C CYS A 187 15.97 -23.84 8.77
N SER A 188 16.41 -22.58 8.71
CA SER A 188 16.01 -21.51 9.65
C SER A 188 16.68 -20.19 9.25
N ASN A 189 15.95 -19.06 9.32
CA ASN A 189 16.41 -17.77 9.88
C ASN A 189 15.50 -16.60 9.46
N GLU A 190 14.37 -16.47 10.16
CA GLU A 190 13.80 -15.16 10.49
C GLU A 190 14.05 -14.95 11.98
N LEU A 191 14.56 -13.76 12.35
CA LEU A 191 14.62 -13.13 13.68
C LEU A 191 15.90 -12.29 13.76
N ARG A 192 15.82 -11.03 13.32
CA ARG A 192 16.91 -10.09 13.63
C ARG A 192 16.53 -8.62 13.82
N VAL A 193 15.30 -8.19 13.54
CA VAL A 193 15.02 -6.74 13.43
C VAL A 193 14.34 -6.15 14.68
N LEU A 194 13.96 -6.96 15.67
CA LEU A 194 13.41 -6.50 16.95
C LEU A 194 14.39 -5.71 17.84
N SER A 195 15.66 -5.54 17.44
CA SER A 195 16.70 -4.96 18.30
C SER A 195 16.84 -3.44 18.21
N ILE A 196 16.30 -2.75 17.20
CA ILE A 196 16.80 -1.39 16.87
C ILE A 196 15.80 -0.26 17.15
N ALA A 197 14.48 -0.49 17.10
CA ALA A 197 13.52 0.61 17.24
C ALA A 197 13.20 1.05 18.69
N SER A 198 13.62 0.28 19.70
CA SER A 198 13.31 0.52 21.13
C SER A 198 13.98 1.76 21.76
N GLN A 199 14.79 2.55 21.04
CA GLN A 199 15.70 3.51 21.70
C GLN A 199 15.49 5.00 21.39
N ARG A 200 14.54 5.44 20.55
CA ARG A 200 14.41 6.89 20.26
C ARG A 200 12.97 7.38 20.16
N SER A 201 12.48 7.90 21.28
CA SER A 201 11.66 9.11 21.35
C SER A 201 12.46 10.11 22.24
N PRO A 202 12.37 11.45 22.07
CA PRO A 202 11.21 12.16 22.58
C PRO A 202 10.81 13.48 21.87
N THR A 203 9.50 13.76 21.92
CA THR A 203 8.85 14.99 22.41
C THR A 203 9.70 16.26 22.61
N THR A 204 9.31 17.39 22.01
CA THR A 204 8.72 18.60 22.66
C THR A 204 8.52 19.76 21.66
N LEU A 205 7.25 20.17 21.48
CA LEU A 205 6.82 21.55 21.16
C LEU A 205 7.32 22.52 22.27
N PRO A 206 7.48 23.86 22.07
CA PRO A 206 6.39 24.74 21.62
C PRO A 206 6.74 26.09 20.93
N LYS A 207 5.68 26.70 20.39
CA LYS A 207 5.31 28.14 20.35
C LYS A 207 6.42 29.18 20.64
N SER A 208 6.75 30.00 19.64
CA SER A 208 6.42 31.43 19.56
C SER A 208 6.97 32.04 18.27
#